data_AF-A0A934ZL49-F1
#
_entry.id   AF-A0A934ZL49-F1
#
_cell.length_a   1.000
_cell.length_b   1.000
_cell.length_c   1.000
_cell.angle_alpha   90.00
_cell.angle_beta   90.00
_cell.angle_gamma   90.00
#
_symmetry.space_group_name_H-M   'P 1'
#
loop_
_entity.id
_entity.type
_entity.pdbx_description
1 polymer ?
#
loop_
_entity_poly.entity_id
_entity_poly.type
_entity_poly.pdbx_seq_one_letter_code
_entity_poly.pdbx_strand_id
1 'polypeptide(L)'
;MGDGDGRRDVFEVAADRGGESAERLVIEFKGILVVDRWSAYDVLGVKAWQYCWAHLKRDWEKFRLRGEVDADLAERLARETDRLFDWWHWVKQ
;
A
#
# COMPACT_ATOMS: atom_id res chain seq x y z
N MET A 1 10.06 21.35 21.93
CA MET A 1 8.91 20.93 22.76
C MET A 1 7.89 20.31 21.81
N GLY A 2 7.85 19.00 21.55
CA GLY A 2 8.74 17.90 21.92
C GLY A 2 9.04 17.02 20.70
N ASP A 3 10.06 16.18 20.82
CA ASP A 3 10.42 15.16 19.84
C ASP A 3 9.21 14.26 19.53
N GLY A 4 8.86 14.16 18.25
CA GLY A 4 7.61 13.56 17.78
C GLY A 4 7.78 12.32 16.92
N ASP A 5 8.81 11.49 17.17
CA ASP A 5 8.94 10.17 16.54
C ASP A 5 8.22 9.11 17.39
N GLY A 6 6.88 9.21 17.42
CA GLY A 6 6.03 8.27 18.15
C GLY A 6 5.11 7.56 17.16
N ARG A 7 5.10 6.22 17.18
CA ARG A 7 4.09 5.43 16.47
C ARG A 7 2.70 5.90 16.92
N ARG A 8 1.87 6.28 15.94
CA ARG A 8 0.47 6.65 16.14
C ARG A 8 -0.38 5.71 15.34
N ASP A 9 -1.27 5.00 16.02
CA ASP A 9 -2.32 4.21 15.39
C ASP A 9 -3.62 5.02 15.50
N VAL A 10 -4.29 5.27 14.37
CA VAL A 10 -5.54 6.06 14.27
C VAL A 10 -6.60 5.21 13.57
N PHE A 11 -7.84 5.31 14.03
CA PHE A 11 -8.99 4.65 13.42
C PHE A 11 -10.17 5.61 13.35
N GLU A 12 -10.76 5.76 12.16
CA GLU A 12 -11.94 6.58 11.90
C GLU A 12 -12.96 5.75 11.11
N VAL A 13 -14.24 5.89 11.46
CA VAL A 13 -15.36 5.37 10.67
C VAL A 13 -16.03 6.56 9.99
N ALA A 14 -15.90 6.64 8.67
CA ALA A 14 -16.55 7.68 7.87
C ALA A 14 -17.91 7.19 7.32
N ALA A 15 -18.83 8.13 7.12
CA ALA A 15 -20.13 7.85 6.47
C ALA A 15 -20.00 7.69 4.95
N ASP A 16 -18.88 8.11 4.39
CA ASP A 16 -18.54 7.99 2.97
C ASP A 16 -17.28 7.14 2.76
N ARG A 17 -17.00 6.88 1.49
CA ARG A 17 -15.82 6.16 1.01
C ARG A 17 -15.06 7.03 -0.01
N GLY A 18 -15.05 8.34 0.19
CA GLY A 18 -14.40 9.29 -0.71
C GLY A 18 -12.92 9.48 -0.41
N GLY A 19 -12.19 10.06 -1.35
CA GLY A 19 -10.78 10.44 -1.14
C GLY A 19 -10.62 11.51 -0.05
N GLU A 20 -11.63 12.37 0.13
CA GLU A 20 -11.63 13.41 1.16
C GLU A 20 -11.41 12.83 2.57
N SER A 21 -12.02 11.68 2.86
CA SER A 21 -11.84 10.98 4.13
C SER A 21 -10.42 10.48 4.33
N ALA A 22 -9.75 10.02 3.27
CA ALA A 22 -8.34 9.66 3.32
C ALA A 22 -7.43 10.89 3.48
N GLU A 23 -7.71 11.97 2.75
CA GLU A 23 -6.94 13.22 2.79
C GLU A 23 -6.92 13.82 4.20
N ARG A 24 -8.07 13.92 4.87
CA ARG A 24 -8.16 14.43 6.25
C ARG A 24 -7.25 13.70 7.24
N LEU A 25 -7.06 12.39 7.06
CA LEU A 25 -6.24 11.57 7.95
C LEU A 25 -4.74 11.77 7.73
N VAL A 26 -4.31 12.10 6.52
CA VAL A 26 -2.89 12.07 6.13
C VAL A 26 -2.33 13.41 5.63
N ILE A 27 -3.12 14.48 5.57
CA ILE A 27 -2.71 15.79 5.02
C ILE A 27 -1.45 16.39 5.68
N GLU A 28 -1.24 16.13 6.97
CA GLU A 28 -0.06 16.60 7.71
C GLU A 28 1.14 15.64 7.63
N PHE A 29 0.97 14.43 7.08
CA PHE A 29 2.05 13.45 6.99
C PHE A 29 3.06 13.85 5.91
N LYS A 30 4.34 13.93 6.29
CA LYS A 30 5.44 14.35 5.40
C LYS A 30 6.36 13.21 4.94
N GLY A 31 6.04 11.97 5.30
CA GLY A 31 6.82 10.77 4.93
C GLY A 31 6.33 10.10 3.65
N ILE A 32 6.71 8.83 3.47
CA ILE A 32 6.20 7.98 2.38
C ILE A 32 4.90 7.33 2.81
N LEU A 33 3.80 7.64 2.11
CA LEU A 33 2.51 7.01 2.35
C LEU A 33 2.52 5.57 1.83
N VAL A 34 2.06 4.63 2.66
CA VAL A 34 1.86 3.23 2.25
C VAL A 34 0.37 2.93 2.32
N VAL A 35 -0.29 2.75 1.18
CA VAL A 35 -1.75 2.59 1.10
C VAL A 35 -2.12 1.32 0.34
N ASP A 36 -3.36 0.86 0.45
CA ASP A 36 -3.84 -0.24 -0.39
C ASP A 36 -4.20 0.24 -1.82
N ARG A 37 -4.72 -0.66 -2.67
CA ARG A 37 -5.06 -0.35 -4.07
C ARG A 37 -6.47 0.22 -4.22
N TRP A 38 -6.81 1.23 -3.43
CA TRP A 38 -8.09 1.90 -3.52
C TRP A 38 -8.01 3.23 -4.26
N SER A 39 -8.87 3.41 -5.27
CA SER A 39 -8.87 4.60 -6.14
C SER A 39 -9.16 5.91 -5.43
N ALA A 40 -9.74 5.88 -4.22
CA ALA A 40 -9.98 7.09 -3.44
C ALA A 40 -8.67 7.80 -3.05
N TYR A 41 -7.54 7.09 -3.00
CA TYR A 41 -6.24 7.69 -2.71
C TYR A 41 -5.67 8.54 -3.84
N ASP A 42 -6.28 8.55 -5.04
CA ASP A 42 -5.82 9.38 -6.16
C ASP A 42 -5.81 10.89 -5.80
N VAL A 43 -6.67 11.32 -4.87
CA VAL A 43 -6.72 12.71 -4.39
C VAL A 43 -5.46 13.13 -3.63
N LEU A 44 -4.71 12.17 -3.06
CA LEU A 44 -3.48 12.44 -2.31
C LEU A 44 -2.30 12.84 -3.20
N GLY A 45 -2.45 12.68 -4.53
CA GLY A 45 -1.41 12.94 -5.51
C GLY A 45 -0.30 11.89 -5.52
N VAL A 46 0.51 11.91 -6.58
CA VAL A 46 1.50 10.83 -6.85
C VAL A 46 2.84 11.05 -6.11
N LYS A 47 3.03 12.19 -5.44
CA LYS A 47 4.32 12.54 -4.84
C LYS A 47 4.43 11.90 -3.44
N ALA A 48 5.23 10.83 -3.35
CA ALA A 48 5.60 10.11 -2.13
C ALA A 48 4.57 9.11 -1.56
N TRP A 49 3.96 8.28 -2.41
CA TRP A 49 3.18 7.10 -1.99
C TRP A 49 3.68 5.81 -2.64
N GLN A 50 3.47 4.69 -1.95
CA GLN A 50 3.69 3.33 -2.44
C GLN A 50 2.50 2.45 -2.07
N TYR A 51 2.26 1.40 -2.85
CA TYR A 51 1.28 0.38 -2.45
C TYR A 51 1.82 -0.49 -1.32
N CYS A 52 0.92 -0.89 -0.43
CA CYS A 52 1.20 -1.82 0.63
C CYS A 52 1.46 -3.22 0.04
N TRP A 53 2.71 -3.67 0.12
CA TRP A 53 3.12 -4.99 -0.37
C TRP A 53 2.37 -6.16 0.28
N ALA A 54 1.91 -6.02 1.52
CA ALA A 54 1.08 -7.04 2.16
C ALA A 54 -0.29 -7.19 1.49
N HIS A 55 -0.88 -6.08 1.03
CA HIS A 55 -2.13 -6.10 0.28
C HIS A 55 -1.94 -6.66 -1.13
N LEU A 56 -0.86 -6.25 -1.82
CA LEU A 56 -0.55 -6.81 -3.13
C LEU A 56 -0.32 -8.33 -3.07
N LYS A 57 0.41 -8.84 -2.07
CA LYS A 57 0.55 -10.28 -1.79
C LYS A 57 -0.77 -11.01 -1.70
N ARG A 58 -1.70 -10.43 -0.94
CA ARG A 58 -3.03 -11.02 -0.77
C ARG A 58 -3.84 -10.98 -2.07
N ASP A 59 -3.65 -9.96 -2.91
CA ASP A 59 -4.34 -9.85 -4.19
C ASP A 59 -3.82 -10.86 -5.23
N TRP A 60 -2.51 -11.13 -5.28
CA TRP A 60 -2.00 -12.22 -6.12
C TRP A 60 -2.57 -13.58 -5.71
N GLU A 61 -2.68 -13.83 -4.40
CA GLU A 61 -3.31 -15.06 -3.90
C GLU A 61 -4.79 -15.14 -4.29
N LYS A 62 -5.53 -14.03 -4.27
CA LYS A 62 -6.90 -14.00 -4.79
C LYS A 62 -6.96 -14.33 -6.28
N PHE A 63 -6.02 -13.82 -7.09
CA PHE A 63 -5.94 -14.15 -8.52
C PHE A 63 -5.65 -15.64 -8.73
N ARG A 64 -4.71 -16.19 -7.97
CA ARG A 64 -4.39 -17.63 -7.98
C ARG A 64 -5.62 -18.49 -7.64
N LEU A 65 -6.37 -18.11 -6.61
CA LEU A 65 -7.55 -18.84 -6.13
C LEU A 65 -8.76 -18.76 -7.05
N ARG A 66 -8.87 -17.72 -7.90
CA ARG A 66 -9.93 -17.63 -8.91
C ARG A 66 -9.82 -18.71 -9.99
N GLY A 67 -8.61 -19.24 -10.23
CA GLY A 67 -8.34 -20.19 -11.31
C GLY A 67 -8.39 -19.53 -12.70
N GLU A 68 -7.84 -20.18 -13.72
CA GLU A 68 -7.76 -19.71 -15.13
C GLU A 68 -6.57 -18.76 -15.44
N VAL A 69 -6.69 -17.90 -16.46
CA VAL A 69 -5.61 -17.02 -16.98
C VAL A 69 -4.95 -16.18 -15.87
N ASP A 70 -5.71 -15.88 -14.82
CA ASP A 70 -5.26 -15.11 -13.66
C ASP A 70 -4.21 -15.85 -12.80
N ALA A 71 -4.11 -17.18 -12.88
CA ALA A 71 -3.18 -17.96 -12.06
C ALA A 71 -1.72 -17.85 -12.51
N ASP A 72 -1.45 -17.85 -13.83
CA ASP A 72 -0.07 -17.63 -14.35
C ASP A 72 0.40 -16.21 -14.01
N LEU A 73 -0.48 -15.21 -14.18
CA LEU A 73 -0.19 -13.84 -13.82
C LEU A 73 0.10 -13.71 -12.32
N ALA A 74 -0.71 -14.35 -11.47
CA ALA A 74 -0.51 -14.37 -10.02
C ALA A 74 0.87 -14.91 -9.64
N GLU A 75 1.26 -16.05 -10.23
CA GLU A 75 2.54 -16.68 -9.92
C GLU A 75 3.73 -15.83 -10.39
N ARG A 76 3.62 -15.19 -11.56
CA ARG A 76 4.64 -14.25 -12.04
C ARG A 76 4.76 -13.02 -11.13
N LEU A 77 3.64 -12.44 -10.71
CA LEU A 77 3.64 -11.29 -9.79
C LEU A 77 4.23 -11.65 -8.42
N ALA A 78 3.96 -12.84 -7.91
CA ALA A 78 4.56 -13.35 -6.68
C ALA A 78 6.09 -13.46 -6.82
N ARG A 79 6.57 -14.09 -7.91
CA ARG A 79 8.02 -14.25 -8.17
C ARG A 79 8.75 -12.91 -8.30
N GLU A 80 8.19 -11.94 -9.02
CA GLU A 80 8.82 -10.61 -9.14
C GLU A 80 8.82 -9.86 -7.81
N THR A 81 7.81 -10.08 -6.96
CA THR A 81 7.80 -9.51 -5.62
C THR A 81 8.90 -10.08 -4.74
N ASP A 82 9.06 -11.41 -4.75
CA ASP A 82 10.12 -12.06 -3.99
C ASP A 82 11.50 -11.54 -4.43
N ARG A 83 11.76 -11.45 -5.74
CA ARG A 83 12.99 -10.85 -6.28
C ARG A 83 13.21 -9.41 -5.82
N LEU A 84 12.16 -8.59 -5.84
CA LEU A 84 12.26 -7.20 -5.38
C LEU A 84 12.67 -7.14 -3.91
N PHE A 85 12.10 -7.98 -3.05
CA PHE A 85 12.46 -8.00 -1.63
C PHE A 85 13.85 -8.62 -1.38
N ASP A 86 14.26 -9.62 -2.16
CA ASP A 86 15.63 -10.15 -2.13
C ASP A 86 16.64 -9.04 -2.43
N TRP A 87 16.38 -8.19 -3.43
CA TRP A 87 17.24 -7.07 -3.79
C TRP A 87 17.12 -5.88 -2.86
N TRP A 88 15.96 -5.66 -2.24
CA TRP A 88 15.71 -4.54 -1.34
C TRP A 88 16.71 -4.47 -0.19
N HIS A 89 17.12 -5.63 0.33
CA HIS A 89 18.15 -5.73 1.36
C HIS A 89 19.49 -5.12 0.96
N TRP A 90 19.80 -5.06 -0.34
CA TRP A 90 21.05 -4.49 -0.86
C TRP A 90 21.02 -2.96 -0.97
N VAL A 91 19.85 -2.38 -1.22
CA VAL A 91 19.67 -0.94 -1.50
C VAL A 91 19.32 -0.15 -0.24
N LYS A 92 18.87 -0.82 0.83
CA LYS A 92 18.45 -0.20 2.10
C LYS A 92 19.60 0.24 3.03
N GLN A 93 20.86 0.10 2.61
CA GLN A 93 22.05 0.49 3.40
C GLN A 93 22.26 2.00 3.40
#